data_AF-A0A413NC10-F1
#
_entry.id   AF-A0A413NC10-F1
#
_cell.length_a   1.000
_cell.length_b   1.000
_cell.length_c   1.000
_cell.angle_alpha   90.00
_cell.angle_beta   90.00
_cell.angle_gamma   90.00
#
_symmetry.space_group_name_H-M   'P 1'
#
loop_
_entity.id
_entity.type
_entity.pdbx_description
1 polymer ?
#
loop_
_entity_poly.entity_id
_entity_poly.type
_entity_poly.pdbx_seq_one_letter_code
_entity_poly.pdbx_strand_id
1 'polypeptide(L)'
;MKIEYKVLWLDDQIDVFIEDEYVEKVKSHLEEEGFNANVITVSKPDEFFSQLNDSIDLILTDYNMAEKNGAQIVEEVRNKSIFTEILFYTAKADLRSLDKIDRITFLQTDKVSGSTHHEKVVEKAISLIDLTIKKFQNIVVMRGMIMHETSSLDAQSMEILKSYLNCKEKGCIECANKKRCKPISDSIFGKLEQQFNEKKEDVSKLKEKSNLRKLIKDNFLFSADYKIEALSKILQSLKIKDFSSDYKTEIITIRNKFAHAILEKDEKTGREYFKHGEDGITFDEDFCKTIRKNINKHKQNLDDLQSKI
;
A
#
# COMPACT_ATOMS: atom_id res chain seq x y z
N MET A 1 -0.07 0.20 -2.16
CA MET A 1 0.80 0.21 -0.96
C MET A 1 0.75 -1.19 -0.38
N LYS A 2 1.91 -1.77 -0.05
CA LYS A 2 1.96 -3.09 0.57
C LYS A 2 1.45 -3.00 2.01
N ILE A 3 0.55 -3.91 2.39
CA ILE A 3 -0.12 -3.94 3.70
C ILE A 3 0.34 -5.14 4.52
N GLU A 4 0.55 -6.30 3.89
CA GLU A 4 1.11 -7.49 4.53
C GLU A 4 2.63 -7.48 4.40
N TYR A 5 3.34 -7.92 5.44
CA TYR A 5 4.78 -8.17 5.40
C TYR A 5 5.05 -9.57 5.93
N LYS A 6 5.70 -10.42 5.11
CA LYS A 6 5.91 -11.84 5.44
C LYS A 6 7.38 -12.14 5.72
N VAL A 7 7.65 -12.66 6.91
CA VAL A 7 8.97 -13.15 7.31
C VAL A 7 8.91 -14.67 7.40
N LEU A 8 9.89 -15.35 6.80
CA LEU A 8 10.07 -16.79 6.97
C LEU A 8 11.38 -17.03 7.73
N TRP A 9 11.29 -17.64 8.91
CA TRP A 9 12.38 -17.78 9.86
C TRP A 9 12.70 -19.26 10.12
N LEU A 10 13.85 -19.72 9.65
CA LEU A 10 14.37 -21.07 9.83
C LEU A 10 15.50 -21.13 10.86
N ASP A 11 15.29 -21.84 11.96
CA ASP A 11 16.33 -22.03 12.99
C ASP A 11 16.08 -23.35 13.75
N ASP A 12 17.11 -24.17 13.95
CA ASP A 12 16.95 -25.44 14.68
C ASP A 12 16.71 -25.23 16.19
N GLN A 13 17.01 -24.03 16.71
CA GLN A 13 16.72 -23.55 18.06
C GLN A 13 15.64 -22.44 18.06
N ILE A 14 14.72 -22.44 17.09
CA ILE A 14 13.68 -21.41 16.95
C ILE A 14 12.82 -21.23 18.22
N ASP A 15 12.66 -22.29 19.02
CA ASP A 15 11.92 -22.23 20.28
C ASP A 15 12.51 -21.19 21.25
N VAL A 16 13.83 -20.99 21.26
CA VAL A 16 14.48 -19.95 22.09
C VAL A 16 14.04 -18.55 21.66
N PHE A 17 13.94 -18.32 20.34
CA PHE A 17 13.46 -17.04 19.81
C PHE A 17 11.97 -16.80 20.11
N ILE A 18 11.18 -17.87 20.23
CA ILE A 18 9.76 -17.79 20.57
C ILE A 18 9.58 -17.54 22.07
N GLU A 19 10.23 -18.34 22.92
CA GLU A 19 10.12 -18.27 24.39
C GLU A 19 10.61 -16.93 24.96
N ASP A 20 11.69 -16.38 24.41
CA ASP A 20 12.25 -15.08 24.83
C ASP A 20 11.61 -13.87 24.10
N GLU A 21 10.46 -14.08 23.44
CA GLU A 21 9.65 -13.06 22.75
C GLU A 21 10.37 -12.31 21.61
N TYR A 22 11.47 -12.84 21.09
CA TYR A 22 12.21 -12.23 19.99
C TYR A 22 11.40 -12.19 18.68
N VAL A 23 10.61 -13.23 18.43
CA VAL A 23 9.65 -13.26 17.30
C VAL A 23 8.60 -12.16 17.45
N GLU A 24 8.08 -11.97 18.66
CA GLU A 24 7.05 -10.95 18.93
C GLU A 24 7.61 -9.53 18.82
N LYS A 25 8.90 -9.31 19.13
CA LYS A 25 9.58 -8.02 18.89
C LYS A 25 9.59 -7.66 17.40
N VAL A 26 9.93 -8.60 16.52
CA VAL A 26 9.93 -8.38 15.06
C VAL A 26 8.51 -8.07 14.57
N LYS A 27 7.53 -8.84 15.04
CA LYS A 27 6.12 -8.66 14.70
C LYS A 27 5.57 -7.33 15.19
N SER A 28 5.83 -6.96 16.43
CA SER A 28 5.44 -5.69 17.04
C SER A 28 6.00 -4.51 16.27
N HIS A 29 7.28 -4.56 15.87
CA HIS A 29 7.88 -3.51 15.02
C HIS A 29 7.13 -3.33 13.70
N LEU A 30 6.79 -4.42 13.01
CA LEU A 30 6.02 -4.39 11.77
C LEU A 30 4.60 -3.82 11.98
N GLU A 31 3.93 -4.19 13.06
CA GLU A 31 2.59 -3.70 13.42
C GLU A 31 2.61 -2.22 13.83
N GLU A 32 3.66 -1.79 14.54
CA GLU A 32 3.92 -0.39 14.85
C GLU A 32 4.09 0.41 13.58
N GLU A 33 4.76 -0.13 12.56
CA GLU A 33 4.86 0.41 11.21
C GLU A 33 3.55 0.33 10.40
N GLY A 34 2.52 -0.33 10.93
CA GLY A 34 1.20 -0.45 10.32
C GLY A 34 1.06 -1.60 9.32
N PHE A 35 2.01 -2.54 9.26
CA PHE A 35 1.84 -3.75 8.47
C PHE A 35 1.02 -4.80 9.22
N ASN A 36 0.35 -5.66 8.45
CA ASN A 36 -0.13 -6.94 8.95
C ASN A 36 1.06 -7.90 8.90
N ALA A 37 1.68 -8.09 10.06
CA ALA A 37 2.87 -8.91 10.21
C ALA A 37 2.50 -10.41 10.17
N ASN A 38 3.21 -11.16 9.33
CA ASN A 38 3.14 -12.61 9.30
C ASN A 38 4.55 -13.18 9.42
N VAL A 39 4.90 -13.64 10.62
CA VAL A 39 6.20 -14.26 10.89
C VAL A 39 5.98 -15.76 11.00
N ILE A 40 6.48 -16.49 10.00
CA ILE A 40 6.38 -17.95 9.91
C ILE A 40 7.69 -18.52 10.46
N THR A 41 7.63 -19.19 11.60
CA THR A 41 8.76 -19.86 12.23
C THR A 41 8.76 -21.35 11.90
N VAL A 42 9.92 -21.88 11.54
CA VAL A 42 10.11 -23.30 11.20
C VAL A 42 11.46 -23.77 11.73
N SER A 43 11.55 -25.03 12.17
CA SER A 43 12.79 -25.61 12.69
C SER A 43 13.48 -26.58 11.72
N LYS A 44 12.81 -26.93 10.62
CA LYS A 44 13.29 -27.92 9.66
C LYS A 44 13.31 -27.41 8.22
N PRO A 45 14.34 -27.77 7.42
CA PRO A 45 14.42 -27.39 6.01
C PRO A 45 13.20 -27.80 5.17
N ASP A 46 12.65 -29.00 5.38
CA ASP A 46 11.50 -29.47 4.59
C ASP A 46 10.26 -28.60 4.81
N GLU A 47 10.00 -28.21 6.07
CA GLU A 47 8.92 -27.29 6.43
C GLU A 47 9.16 -25.90 5.82
N PHE A 48 10.40 -25.40 5.91
CA PHE A 48 10.81 -24.15 5.27
C PHE A 48 10.50 -24.13 3.77
N PHE A 49 10.92 -25.16 3.03
CA PHE A 49 10.70 -25.21 1.59
C PHE A 49 9.24 -25.43 1.17
N SER A 50 8.41 -25.97 2.07
CA SER A 50 6.96 -26.09 1.87
C SER A 50 6.24 -24.73 1.97
N GLN A 51 6.76 -23.81 2.78
CA GLN A 51 6.22 -22.47 2.99
C GLN A 51 6.84 -21.43 2.05
N LEU A 52 8.04 -21.69 1.54
CA LEU A 52 8.80 -20.78 0.68
C LEU A 52 8.08 -20.48 -0.64
N ASN A 53 7.87 -19.19 -0.92
CA ASN A 53 7.30 -18.69 -2.17
C ASN A 53 7.67 -17.20 -2.39
N ASP A 54 7.37 -16.66 -3.58
CA ASP A 54 7.69 -15.28 -3.98
C ASP A 54 7.00 -14.17 -3.17
N SER A 55 6.02 -14.50 -2.32
CA SER A 55 5.35 -13.51 -1.47
C SER A 55 6.10 -13.19 -0.17
N ILE A 56 7.17 -13.92 0.15
CA ILE A 56 8.03 -13.69 1.32
C ILE A 56 8.89 -12.45 1.10
N ASP A 57 8.90 -11.55 2.09
CA ASP A 57 9.62 -10.28 2.07
C ASP A 57 11.02 -10.33 2.67
N LEU A 58 11.20 -11.20 3.65
CA LEU A 58 12.47 -11.41 4.33
C LEU A 58 12.58 -12.87 4.76
N ILE A 59 13.74 -13.47 4.49
CA ILE A 59 14.09 -14.78 4.99
C ILE A 59 15.15 -14.62 6.07
N LEU A 60 14.94 -15.26 7.22
CA LEU A 60 15.90 -15.35 8.32
C LEU A 60 16.33 -16.81 8.46
N THR A 61 17.63 -17.06 8.56
CA THR A 61 18.11 -18.44 8.72
C THR A 61 19.44 -18.51 9.45
N ASP A 62 19.55 -19.44 10.39
CA ASP A 62 20.83 -19.78 10.99
C ASP A 62 21.74 -20.47 9.96
N TYR A 63 23.04 -20.20 10.08
CA TYR A 63 24.05 -20.79 9.20
C TYR A 63 24.44 -22.21 9.60
N ASN A 64 24.42 -22.53 10.89
CA ASN A 64 25.02 -23.73 11.48
C ASN A 64 23.95 -24.74 11.97
N MET A 65 22.97 -25.04 11.13
CA MET A 65 21.96 -26.06 11.45
C MET A 65 22.50 -27.49 11.27
N ALA A 66 22.01 -28.41 12.10
CA ALA A 66 22.49 -29.80 12.14
C ALA A 66 22.22 -30.62 10.85
N GLU A 67 21.10 -30.39 10.17
CA GLU A 67 20.68 -31.20 9.01
C GLU A 67 21.22 -30.69 7.68
N LYS A 68 21.28 -29.36 7.52
CA LYS A 68 21.62 -28.71 6.25
C LYS A 68 22.26 -27.37 6.55
N ASN A 69 23.43 -27.11 5.96
CA ASN A 69 24.10 -25.85 6.21
C ASN A 69 23.33 -24.69 5.55
N GLY A 70 23.48 -23.48 6.09
CA GLY A 70 22.79 -22.30 5.56
C GLY A 70 23.09 -22.02 4.08
N ALA A 71 24.31 -22.34 3.62
CA ALA A 71 24.72 -22.19 2.22
C ALA A 71 23.84 -23.01 1.25
N GLN A 72 23.55 -24.27 1.58
CA GLN A 72 22.69 -25.15 0.78
C GLN A 72 21.24 -24.65 0.75
N ILE A 73 20.76 -24.04 1.84
CA ILE A 73 19.43 -23.40 1.86
C ILE A 73 19.37 -22.28 0.81
N VAL A 74 20.40 -21.44 0.74
CA VAL A 74 20.46 -20.35 -0.25
C VAL A 74 20.41 -20.86 -1.68
N GLU A 75 21.29 -21.80 -2.01
CA GLU A 75 21.39 -22.31 -3.37
C GLU A 75 20.04 -22.84 -3.83
N GLU A 76 19.30 -23.53 -2.96
CA GLU A 76 17.97 -24.02 -3.27
C GLU A 76 16.90 -22.93 -3.37
N VAL A 77 16.94 -21.91 -2.51
CA VAL A 77 16.06 -20.73 -2.63
C VAL A 77 16.29 -20.07 -3.99
N ARG A 78 17.56 -19.88 -4.40
CA ARG A 78 17.91 -19.24 -5.67
C ARG A 78 17.63 -20.13 -6.88
N ASN A 79 17.75 -21.45 -6.76
CA ASN A 79 17.36 -22.40 -7.81
C ASN A 79 15.85 -22.36 -8.09
N LYS A 80 15.03 -21.94 -7.11
CA LYS A 80 13.59 -21.66 -7.31
C LYS A 80 13.31 -20.27 -7.91
N SER A 81 14.33 -19.51 -8.32
CA SER A 81 14.24 -18.13 -8.84
C SER A 81 13.67 -17.12 -7.84
N ILE A 82 13.81 -17.38 -6.54
CA ILE A 82 13.36 -16.48 -5.47
C ILE A 82 14.52 -15.56 -5.10
N PHE A 83 14.35 -14.25 -5.30
CA PHE A 83 15.37 -13.22 -5.04
C PHE A 83 15.06 -12.34 -3.81
N THR A 84 14.28 -12.88 -2.88
CA THR A 84 14.03 -12.27 -1.57
C THR A 84 15.35 -12.08 -0.81
N GLU A 85 15.45 -10.97 -0.07
CA GLU A 85 16.58 -10.68 0.82
C GLU A 85 16.67 -11.75 1.92
N ILE A 86 17.86 -12.27 2.16
CA ILE A 86 18.10 -13.28 3.19
C ILE A 86 19.07 -12.73 4.24
N LEU A 87 18.69 -12.76 5.51
CA LEU A 87 19.61 -12.57 6.62
C LEU A 87 20.12 -13.93 7.10
N PHE A 88 21.39 -14.18 6.83
CA PHE A 88 22.13 -15.26 7.48
C PHE A 88 22.79 -14.74 8.74
N TYR A 89 22.55 -15.44 9.84
CA TYR A 89 23.22 -15.16 11.10
C TYR A 89 23.93 -16.38 11.64
N THR A 90 24.94 -16.14 12.48
CA THR A 90 25.69 -17.20 13.15
C THR A 90 26.35 -16.68 14.42
N ALA A 91 26.43 -17.55 15.42
CA ALA A 91 27.22 -17.33 16.63
C ALA A 91 28.71 -17.72 16.46
N LYS A 92 29.13 -18.31 15.33
CA LYS A 92 30.50 -18.82 15.10
C LYS A 92 31.21 -18.05 13.97
N ALA A 93 32.52 -17.85 14.11
CA ALA A 93 33.34 -16.99 13.25
C ALA A 93 33.62 -17.49 11.81
N ASP A 94 33.42 -18.77 11.48
CA ASP A 94 33.90 -19.35 10.21
C ASP A 94 32.80 -19.36 9.13
N LEU A 95 32.44 -18.17 8.60
CA LEU A 95 31.64 -18.05 7.38
C LEU A 95 32.58 -18.16 6.17
N ARG A 96 32.71 -19.35 5.58
CA ARG A 96 33.52 -19.51 4.36
C ARG A 96 32.72 -19.15 3.11
N SER A 97 33.23 -18.14 2.40
CA SER A 97 33.00 -17.76 0.99
C SER A 97 31.59 -18.05 0.42
N LEU A 98 30.63 -17.19 0.77
CA LEU A 98 29.37 -17.06 0.03
C LEU A 98 29.40 -15.88 -0.95
N ASP A 99 30.61 -15.45 -1.32
CA ASP A 99 30.96 -14.24 -2.07
C ASP A 99 30.34 -14.16 -3.49
N LYS A 100 29.53 -15.15 -3.88
CA LYS A 100 28.94 -15.30 -5.21
C LYS A 100 27.42 -15.30 -5.22
N ILE A 101 26.75 -15.04 -4.08
CA ILE A 101 25.29 -15.11 -4.02
C ILE A 101 24.67 -13.75 -3.70
N ASP A 102 23.74 -13.34 -4.56
CA ASP A 102 23.10 -12.03 -4.50
C ASP A 102 22.06 -11.92 -3.37
N ARG A 103 21.91 -10.70 -2.83
CA ARG A 103 20.87 -10.29 -1.85
C ARG A 103 20.90 -11.10 -0.56
N ILE A 104 22.10 -11.19 -0.02
CA ILE A 104 22.34 -11.82 1.27
C ILE A 104 23.04 -10.83 2.18
N THR A 105 22.51 -10.72 3.38
CA THR A 105 23.14 -10.02 4.49
C THR A 105 23.68 -11.07 5.47
N PHE A 106 24.97 -10.97 5.81
CA PHE A 106 25.61 -11.83 6.81
C PHE A 106 25.77 -11.12 8.14
N LEU A 107 25.46 -11.81 9.23
CA LEU A 107 25.63 -11.34 10.60
C LEU A 107 26.43 -12.36 11.42
N GLN A 108 27.57 -11.91 11.96
CA GLN A 108 28.35 -12.66 12.95
C GLN A 108 28.21 -11.96 14.31
N THR A 109 27.66 -12.65 15.31
CA THR A 109 27.32 -12.03 16.60
C THR A 109 28.41 -12.11 17.66
N ASP A 110 29.43 -12.95 17.44
CA ASP A 110 30.57 -13.22 18.33
C ASP A 110 31.59 -12.07 18.40
N LYS A 111 31.60 -11.18 17.39
CA LYS A 111 32.55 -10.06 17.28
C LYS A 111 32.08 -8.75 17.90
N VAL A 112 30.86 -8.70 18.44
CA VAL A 112 30.23 -7.47 18.93
C VAL A 112 29.97 -7.59 20.43
N SER A 113 30.48 -6.68 21.25
CA SER A 113 30.24 -6.68 22.70
C SER A 113 28.91 -6.00 23.05
N GLY A 114 28.22 -6.45 24.11
CA GLY A 114 27.13 -5.69 24.75
C GLY A 114 25.69 -6.21 24.60
N SER A 115 25.42 -7.18 23.72
CA SER A 115 24.09 -7.78 23.52
C SER A 115 24.19 -9.29 23.24
N THR A 116 23.14 -10.05 23.51
CA THR A 116 23.07 -11.50 23.24
C THR A 116 23.07 -11.80 21.73
N HIS A 117 23.31 -13.07 21.36
CA HIS A 117 23.19 -13.50 19.96
C HIS A 117 21.81 -13.17 19.38
N HIS A 118 20.75 -13.59 20.07
CA HIS A 118 19.36 -13.42 19.66
C HIS A 118 18.97 -11.94 19.52
N GLU A 119 19.40 -11.07 20.45
CA GLU A 119 19.17 -9.62 20.38
C GLU A 119 19.74 -9.03 19.09
N LYS A 120 21.00 -9.37 18.75
CA LYS A 120 21.65 -8.85 17.54
C LYS A 120 20.97 -9.34 16.27
N VAL A 121 20.49 -10.58 16.25
CA VAL A 121 19.73 -11.13 15.12
C VAL A 121 18.46 -10.31 14.90
N VAL A 122 17.71 -10.02 15.97
CA VAL A 122 16.49 -9.21 15.90
C VAL A 122 16.78 -7.77 15.47
N GLU A 123 17.78 -7.12 16.06
CA GLU A 123 18.18 -5.76 15.68
C GLU A 123 18.53 -5.68 14.19
N LYS A 124 19.27 -6.68 13.68
CA LYS A 124 19.64 -6.72 12.27
C LYS A 124 18.44 -7.01 11.38
N ALA A 125 17.55 -7.92 11.77
CA ALA A 125 16.31 -8.20 11.05
C ALA A 125 15.45 -6.93 10.93
N ILE A 126 15.26 -6.19 12.04
CA ILE A 126 14.56 -4.90 12.06
C ILE A 126 15.21 -3.90 11.09
N SER A 127 16.55 -3.79 11.08
CA SER A 127 17.24 -2.89 10.15
C SER A 127 16.99 -3.21 8.67
N LEU A 128 16.88 -4.49 8.32
CA LEU A 128 16.57 -4.93 6.95
C LEU A 128 15.09 -4.73 6.60
N ILE A 129 14.21 -4.93 7.58
CA ILE A 129 12.79 -4.59 7.47
C ILE A 129 12.66 -3.10 7.16
N ASP A 130 13.28 -2.22 7.94
CA ASP A 130 13.23 -0.77 7.74
C ASP A 130 13.74 -0.35 6.37
N LEU A 131 14.84 -0.96 5.92
CA LEU A 131 15.36 -0.73 4.57
C LEU A 131 14.35 -1.15 3.49
N THR A 132 13.66 -2.26 3.70
CA THR A 132 12.64 -2.76 2.78
C THR A 132 11.40 -1.87 2.79
N ILE A 133 10.98 -1.39 3.97
CA ILE A 133 9.88 -0.43 4.12
C ILE A 133 10.19 0.86 3.36
N LYS A 134 11.41 1.39 3.51
CA LYS A 134 11.89 2.55 2.74
C LYS A 134 11.84 2.30 1.23
N LYS A 135 12.21 1.10 0.78
CA LYS A 135 12.07 0.69 -0.64
C LYS A 135 10.61 0.61 -1.07
N PHE A 136 9.70 0.09 -0.24
CA PHE A 136 8.26 0.08 -0.57
C PHE A 136 7.67 1.48 -0.65
N GLN A 137 8.12 2.39 0.22
CA GLN A 137 7.75 3.81 0.13
C GLN A 137 8.30 4.42 -1.16
N ASN A 138 9.51 4.04 -1.61
CA ASN A 138 10.02 4.42 -2.93
C ASN A 138 9.23 3.76 -4.10
N ILE A 139 8.71 2.54 -3.97
CA ILE A 139 7.79 1.94 -4.96
C ILE A 139 6.42 2.65 -4.97
N VAL A 140 5.96 3.14 -3.81
CA VAL A 140 4.83 4.07 -3.74
C VAL A 140 5.17 5.37 -4.47
N VAL A 141 6.43 5.84 -4.44
CA VAL A 141 6.93 6.89 -5.32
C VAL A 141 6.79 6.51 -6.79
N MET A 142 7.17 5.32 -7.25
CA MET A 142 6.95 4.92 -8.65
C MET A 142 5.46 4.88 -9.06
N ARG A 143 4.57 4.38 -8.19
CA ARG A 143 3.11 4.41 -8.46
C ARG A 143 2.58 5.84 -8.51
N GLY A 144 3.08 6.70 -7.61
CA GLY A 144 2.77 8.11 -7.57
C GLY A 144 3.43 8.90 -8.71
N MET A 145 4.56 8.46 -9.27
CA MET A 145 5.18 9.02 -10.48
C MET A 145 4.31 8.73 -11.68
N ILE A 146 3.86 7.48 -11.86
CA ILE A 146 2.92 7.15 -12.94
C ILE A 146 1.64 7.97 -12.80
N MET A 147 1.08 8.07 -11.58
CA MET A 147 -0.09 8.91 -11.33
C MET A 147 0.18 10.41 -11.53
N HIS A 148 1.35 10.92 -11.14
CA HIS A 148 1.78 12.30 -11.32
C HIS A 148 1.93 12.63 -12.80
N GLU A 149 2.59 11.77 -13.57
CA GLU A 149 2.73 11.94 -15.01
C GLU A 149 1.36 11.91 -15.69
N THR A 150 0.47 10.99 -15.32
CA THR A 150 -0.90 10.97 -15.88
C THR A 150 -1.73 12.18 -15.44
N SER A 151 -1.65 12.59 -14.17
CA SER A 151 -2.35 13.77 -13.66
C SER A 151 -1.79 15.08 -14.23
N SER A 152 -0.49 15.12 -14.53
CA SER A 152 0.18 16.21 -15.24
C SER A 152 -0.29 16.27 -16.68
N LEU A 153 -0.40 15.13 -17.38
CA LEU A 153 -0.99 15.07 -18.72
C LEU A 153 -2.46 15.49 -18.73
N ASP A 154 -3.26 15.12 -17.72
CA ASP A 154 -4.64 15.59 -17.56
C ASP A 154 -4.70 17.09 -17.27
N ALA A 155 -3.85 17.61 -16.38
CA ALA A 155 -3.74 19.03 -16.10
C ALA A 155 -3.33 19.82 -17.35
N GLN A 156 -2.34 19.35 -18.10
CA GLN A 156 -1.93 19.91 -19.39
C GLN A 156 -3.08 19.87 -20.40
N SER A 157 -3.82 18.76 -20.48
CA SER A 157 -5.01 18.65 -21.34
C SER A 157 -6.07 19.69 -20.96
N MET A 158 -6.28 19.91 -19.66
CA MET A 158 -7.19 20.93 -19.15
C MET A 158 -6.67 22.36 -19.39
N GLU A 159 -5.37 22.60 -19.30
CA GLU A 159 -4.76 23.90 -19.65
C GLU A 159 -4.84 24.18 -21.14
N ILE A 160 -4.65 23.18 -21.99
CA ILE A 160 -4.88 23.28 -23.44
C ILE A 160 -6.34 23.62 -23.71
N LEU A 161 -7.28 22.94 -23.05
CA LEU A 161 -8.71 23.23 -23.18
C LEU A 161 -9.01 24.67 -22.73
N LYS A 162 -8.54 25.08 -21.54
CA LYS A 162 -8.69 26.45 -21.04
C LYS A 162 -8.10 27.48 -21.99
N SER A 163 -6.91 27.21 -22.55
CA SER A 163 -6.23 28.08 -23.51
C SER A 163 -6.96 28.16 -24.84
N TYR A 164 -7.50 27.05 -25.32
CA TYR A 164 -8.32 26.98 -26.53
C TYR A 164 -9.62 27.77 -26.36
N LEU A 165 -10.21 27.73 -25.16
CA LEU A 165 -11.42 28.48 -24.81
C LEU A 165 -11.12 29.97 -24.53
N ASN A 166 -9.92 30.33 -24.06
CA ASN A 166 -9.49 31.70 -23.77
C ASN A 166 -8.97 32.40 -25.03
N CYS A 167 -9.86 33.09 -25.76
CA CYS A 167 -9.49 33.91 -26.91
C CYS A 167 -8.98 35.30 -26.47
N LYS A 168 -7.69 35.60 -26.64
CA LYS A 168 -7.08 36.92 -26.36
C LYS A 168 -7.24 37.96 -27.50
N GLU A 169 -8.31 37.90 -28.28
CA GLU A 169 -8.65 39.03 -29.15
C GLU A 169 -9.24 40.16 -28.29
N LYS A 170 -8.54 41.30 -28.24
CA LYS A 170 -8.96 42.49 -27.49
C LYS A 170 -10.40 42.87 -27.86
N GLY A 171 -11.31 42.77 -26.90
CA GLY A 171 -12.63 43.42 -26.96
C GLY A 171 -13.88 42.53 -27.01
N CYS A 172 -13.85 41.26 -26.60
CA CYS A 172 -15.09 40.48 -26.57
C CYS A 172 -15.18 39.55 -25.35
N ILE A 173 -16.08 39.87 -24.43
CA ILE A 173 -16.48 39.03 -23.29
C ILE A 173 -17.33 37.83 -23.76
N GLU A 174 -17.78 37.80 -25.03
CA GLU A 174 -18.64 36.76 -25.62
C GLU A 174 -17.90 35.68 -26.45
N CYS A 175 -16.58 35.51 -26.27
CA CYS A 175 -15.78 34.62 -27.13
C CYS A 175 -15.92 33.11 -26.83
N ALA A 176 -16.52 32.70 -25.71
CA ALA A 176 -16.88 31.31 -25.44
C ALA A 176 -18.00 30.77 -26.36
N ASN A 177 -18.78 31.66 -27.00
CA ASN A 177 -19.91 31.32 -27.89
C ASN A 177 -19.62 31.46 -29.40
N LYS A 178 -18.37 31.69 -29.83
CA LYS A 178 -18.01 31.79 -31.27
C LYS A 178 -18.06 30.40 -31.95
N LYS A 179 -18.39 30.40 -33.26
CA LYS A 179 -18.44 29.24 -34.22
C LYS A 179 -17.40 28.13 -34.03
N ARG A 180 -16.22 28.44 -33.47
CA ARG A 180 -15.09 27.54 -33.29
C ARG A 180 -15.22 26.61 -32.06
N CYS A 181 -15.78 27.10 -30.96
CA CYS A 181 -15.97 26.32 -29.73
C CYS A 181 -17.35 25.66 -29.67
N LYS A 182 -18.33 26.24 -30.38
CA LYS A 182 -19.72 25.77 -30.43
C LYS A 182 -19.87 24.28 -30.79
N PRO A 183 -19.18 23.71 -31.80
CA PRO A 183 -19.32 22.28 -32.12
C PRO A 183 -18.85 21.35 -30.99
N ILE A 184 -17.80 21.76 -30.27
CA ILE A 184 -17.26 21.00 -29.13
C ILE A 184 -18.24 21.08 -27.96
N SER A 185 -18.69 22.31 -27.62
CA SER A 185 -19.68 22.53 -26.57
C SER A 185 -20.99 21.80 -26.85
N ASP A 186 -21.58 21.96 -28.04
CA ASP A 186 -22.84 21.31 -28.43
C ASP A 186 -22.72 19.78 -28.38
N SER A 187 -21.59 19.22 -28.83
CA SER A 187 -21.36 17.78 -28.74
C SER A 187 -21.21 17.27 -27.31
N ILE A 188 -20.55 18.02 -26.42
CA ILE A 188 -20.36 17.63 -25.02
C ILE A 188 -21.69 17.78 -24.27
N PHE A 189 -22.35 18.93 -24.41
CA PHE A 189 -23.64 19.19 -23.77
C PHE A 189 -24.71 18.21 -24.23
N GLY A 190 -24.82 17.92 -25.54
CA GLY A 190 -25.77 16.94 -26.04
C GLY A 190 -25.54 15.53 -25.45
N LYS A 191 -24.28 15.10 -25.33
CA LYS A 191 -23.94 13.82 -24.67
C LYS A 191 -24.28 13.83 -23.17
N LEU A 192 -24.01 14.94 -22.48
CA LEU A 192 -24.35 15.09 -21.07
C LEU A 192 -25.86 15.07 -20.85
N GLU A 193 -26.63 15.82 -21.64
CA GLU A 193 -28.08 15.85 -21.58
C GLU A 193 -28.68 14.46 -21.82
N GLN A 194 -28.22 13.76 -22.86
CA GLN A 194 -28.64 12.38 -23.12
C GLN A 194 -28.34 11.49 -21.91
N GLN A 195 -27.11 11.52 -21.39
CA GLN A 195 -26.70 10.70 -20.25
C GLN A 195 -27.55 11.02 -19.00
N PHE A 196 -27.77 12.29 -18.67
CA PHE A 196 -28.57 12.68 -17.51
C PHE A 196 -30.04 12.30 -17.65
N ASN A 197 -30.62 12.43 -18.85
CA ASN A 197 -32.00 12.04 -19.11
C ASN A 197 -32.20 10.52 -18.97
N GLU A 198 -31.33 9.73 -19.58
CA GLU A 198 -31.33 8.27 -19.44
C GLU A 198 -31.21 7.86 -17.96
N LYS A 199 -30.27 8.46 -17.24
CA LYS A 199 -30.06 8.17 -15.81
C LYS A 199 -31.22 8.61 -14.93
N LYS A 200 -31.88 9.74 -15.22
CA LYS A 200 -33.06 10.20 -14.50
C LYS A 200 -34.22 9.23 -14.67
N GLU A 201 -34.47 8.75 -15.90
CA GLU A 201 -35.49 7.73 -16.14
C GLU A 201 -35.19 6.43 -15.40
N ASP A 202 -33.93 5.98 -15.43
CA ASP A 202 -33.49 4.78 -14.71
C ASP A 202 -33.75 4.91 -13.21
N VAL A 203 -33.39 6.04 -12.59
CA VAL A 203 -33.65 6.30 -11.16
C VAL A 203 -35.15 6.25 -10.85
N SER A 204 -36.00 6.88 -11.66
CA SER A 204 -37.46 6.86 -11.48
C SER A 204 -37.99 5.42 -11.52
N LYS A 205 -37.60 4.63 -12.53
CA LYS A 205 -37.99 3.21 -12.67
C LYS A 205 -37.50 2.36 -11.50
N LEU A 206 -36.30 2.63 -10.98
CA LEU A 206 -35.72 1.93 -9.84
C LEU A 206 -36.45 2.27 -8.53
N LYS A 207 -36.83 3.54 -8.35
CA LYS A 207 -37.56 4.03 -7.17
C LYS A 207 -38.95 3.43 -7.09
N GLU A 208 -39.70 3.41 -8.18
CA GLU A 208 -41.04 2.80 -8.24
C GLU A 208 -41.02 1.31 -7.84
N LYS A 209 -39.95 0.61 -8.22
CA LYS A 209 -39.76 -0.82 -7.94
C LYS A 209 -39.02 -1.10 -6.64
N SER A 210 -38.64 -0.07 -5.87
CA SER A 210 -37.78 -0.17 -4.68
C SER A 210 -36.53 -1.04 -4.89
N ASN A 211 -35.93 -0.98 -6.08
CA ASN A 211 -34.89 -1.93 -6.49
C ASN A 211 -33.47 -1.39 -6.23
N LEU A 212 -33.09 -1.33 -4.96
CA LEU A 212 -31.75 -0.91 -4.54
C LEU A 212 -30.65 -1.82 -5.13
N ARG A 213 -30.91 -3.12 -5.31
CA ARG A 213 -29.95 -4.09 -5.86
C ARG A 213 -29.47 -3.76 -7.27
N LYS A 214 -30.31 -3.13 -8.09
CA LYS A 214 -29.92 -2.68 -9.43
C LYS A 214 -29.21 -1.32 -9.37
N LEU A 215 -29.60 -0.43 -8.45
CA LEU A 215 -28.93 0.86 -8.24
C LEU A 215 -27.45 0.68 -7.85
N ILE A 216 -27.14 -0.23 -6.92
CA ILE A 216 -25.76 -0.42 -6.42
C ILE A 216 -24.74 -0.87 -7.49
N LYS A 217 -25.22 -1.36 -8.65
CA LYS A 217 -24.37 -1.77 -9.78
C LYS A 217 -23.97 -0.60 -10.68
N ASP A 218 -24.64 0.55 -10.56
CA ASP A 218 -24.37 1.73 -11.36
C ASP A 218 -23.40 2.65 -10.63
N ASN A 219 -22.12 2.65 -11.03
CA ASN A 219 -21.09 3.48 -10.38
C ASN A 219 -21.27 4.99 -10.60
N PHE A 220 -22.04 5.40 -11.60
CA PHE A 220 -22.33 6.82 -11.84
C PHE A 220 -23.40 7.32 -10.87
N LEU A 221 -24.49 6.55 -10.69
CA LEU A 221 -25.58 6.90 -9.79
C LEU A 221 -25.26 6.58 -8.32
N PHE A 222 -24.57 5.46 -8.07
CA PHE A 222 -24.20 5.00 -6.73
C PHE A 222 -22.72 5.29 -6.46
N SER A 223 -22.43 6.59 -6.37
CA SER A 223 -21.09 7.13 -6.11
C SER A 223 -20.55 6.71 -4.74
N ALA A 224 -19.29 7.06 -4.46
CA ALA A 224 -18.66 6.78 -3.18
C ALA A 224 -19.43 7.39 -1.99
N ASP A 225 -20.02 8.58 -2.15
CA ASP A 225 -20.81 9.23 -1.10
C ASP A 225 -22.07 8.44 -0.75
N TYR A 226 -22.81 7.95 -1.75
CA TYR A 226 -24.00 7.13 -1.53
C TYR A 226 -23.66 5.75 -0.95
N LYS A 227 -22.50 5.19 -1.26
CA LYS A 227 -22.00 3.96 -0.62
C LYS A 227 -21.79 4.17 0.88
N ILE A 228 -21.25 5.31 1.30
CA ILE A 228 -21.05 5.66 2.71
C ILE A 228 -22.35 5.94 3.42
N GLU A 229 -23.28 6.64 2.78
CA GLU A 229 -24.61 6.86 3.34
C GLU A 229 -25.33 5.53 3.58
N ALA A 230 -25.31 4.62 2.60
CA ALA A 230 -25.88 3.28 2.75
C ALA A 230 -25.21 2.49 3.90
N LEU A 231 -23.88 2.55 4.01
CA LEU A 231 -23.12 1.93 5.10
C LEU A 231 -23.56 2.48 6.47
N SER A 232 -23.68 3.80 6.62
CA SER A 232 -24.19 4.45 7.84
C SER A 232 -25.58 3.92 8.22
N LYS A 233 -26.49 3.81 7.25
CA LYS A 233 -27.84 3.28 7.48
C LYS A 233 -27.84 1.82 7.92
N ILE A 234 -26.96 0.99 7.34
CA ILE A 234 -26.77 -0.40 7.78
C ILE A 234 -26.29 -0.44 9.22
N LEU A 235 -25.25 0.32 9.57
CA LEU A 235 -24.69 0.38 10.92
C LEU A 235 -25.73 0.80 11.96
N GLN A 236 -26.53 1.82 11.64
CA GLN A 236 -27.66 2.27 12.47
C GLN A 236 -28.70 1.16 12.66
N SER A 237 -29.08 0.47 11.59
CA SER A 237 -30.08 -0.61 11.65
C SER A 237 -29.62 -1.79 12.52
N LEU A 238 -28.32 -2.08 12.51
CA LEU A 238 -27.70 -3.15 13.30
C LEU A 238 -27.27 -2.68 14.70
N LYS A 239 -27.48 -1.40 15.05
CA LYS A 239 -27.06 -0.78 16.31
C LYS A 239 -25.55 -0.93 16.59
N ILE A 240 -24.74 -0.89 15.54
CA ILE A 240 -23.27 -0.92 15.63
C ILE A 240 -22.78 0.53 15.68
N LYS A 241 -21.66 0.78 16.36
CA LYS A 241 -20.99 2.09 16.34
C LYS A 241 -20.72 2.51 14.89
N ASP A 242 -21.22 3.68 14.50
CA ASP A 242 -21.06 4.18 13.14
C ASP A 242 -19.61 4.59 12.88
N PHE A 243 -18.96 3.94 11.92
CA PHE A 243 -17.60 4.25 11.46
C PHE A 243 -17.57 4.83 10.04
N SER A 244 -18.73 5.09 9.43
CA SER A 244 -18.87 5.50 8.03
C SER A 244 -18.26 6.89 7.77
N SER A 245 -18.38 7.82 8.73
CA SER A 245 -17.73 9.13 8.68
C SER A 245 -16.20 9.01 8.72
N ASP A 246 -15.68 8.23 9.67
CA ASP A 246 -14.24 7.95 9.77
C ASP A 246 -13.71 7.29 8.50
N TYR A 247 -14.45 6.34 7.92
CA TYR A 247 -14.07 5.70 6.66
C TYR A 247 -14.01 6.71 5.51
N LYS A 248 -14.97 7.64 5.45
CA LYS A 248 -14.96 8.70 4.44
C LYS A 248 -13.72 9.57 4.55
N THR A 249 -13.38 10.04 5.75
CA THR A 249 -12.26 10.95 5.98
C THR A 249 -10.91 10.23 5.86
N GLU A 250 -10.77 9.06 6.47
CA GLU A 250 -9.50 8.33 6.59
C GLU A 250 -9.14 7.50 5.33
N ILE A 251 -10.14 7.08 4.53
CA ILE A 251 -9.92 6.25 3.33
C ILE A 251 -10.28 6.97 2.03
N ILE A 252 -11.53 7.44 1.88
CA ILE A 252 -12.00 7.98 0.60
C ILE A 252 -11.33 9.32 0.29
N THR A 253 -11.38 10.25 1.23
CA THR A 253 -10.77 11.57 1.07
C THR A 253 -9.27 11.46 0.85
N ILE A 254 -8.56 10.62 1.64
CA ILE A 254 -7.12 10.42 1.47
C ILE A 254 -6.78 9.84 0.10
N ARG A 255 -7.54 8.84 -0.39
CA ARG A 255 -7.34 8.29 -1.73
C ARG A 255 -7.50 9.35 -2.81
N ASN A 256 -8.54 10.18 -2.73
CA ASN A 256 -8.79 11.24 -3.70
C ASN A 256 -7.67 12.28 -3.67
N LYS A 257 -7.26 12.73 -2.49
CA LYS A 257 -6.13 13.67 -2.34
C LYS A 257 -4.82 13.08 -2.86
N PHE A 258 -4.56 11.81 -2.59
CA PHE A 258 -3.36 11.13 -3.09
C PHE A 258 -3.34 11.05 -4.62
N ALA A 259 -4.50 10.86 -5.27
CA ALA A 259 -4.59 10.84 -6.73
C ALA A 259 -4.26 12.19 -7.40
N HIS A 260 -4.43 13.31 -6.68
CA HIS A 260 -4.14 14.66 -7.15
C HIS A 260 -2.84 15.25 -6.56
N ALA A 261 -2.08 14.46 -5.80
CA ALA A 261 -0.82 14.91 -5.21
C ALA A 261 0.31 14.92 -6.27
N ILE A 262 1.23 15.87 -6.13
CA ILE A 262 2.35 16.11 -7.06
C ILE A 262 3.66 15.68 -6.39
N LEU A 263 4.57 15.08 -7.17
CA LEU A 263 5.91 14.72 -6.67
C LEU A 263 6.74 16.00 -6.47
N GLU A 264 7.26 16.18 -5.27
CA GLU A 264 8.23 17.21 -4.92
C GLU A 264 9.53 16.56 -4.44
N LYS A 265 10.62 17.32 -4.53
CA LYS A 265 11.93 16.92 -4.04
C LYS A 265 12.48 18.02 -3.15
N ASP A 266 12.89 17.63 -1.95
CA ASP A 266 13.57 18.52 -1.02
C ASP A 266 14.98 18.83 -1.56
N GLU A 267 15.28 20.10 -1.83
CA GLU A 267 16.54 20.53 -2.44
C GLU A 267 17.77 20.30 -1.55
N LYS A 268 17.59 20.22 -0.22
CA LYS A 268 18.71 20.08 0.74
C LYS A 268 19.04 18.62 1.01
N THR A 269 18.03 17.78 1.10
CA THR A 269 18.16 16.36 1.49
C THR A 269 18.08 15.41 0.29
N GLY A 270 17.57 15.89 -0.85
CA GLY A 270 17.33 15.06 -2.03
C GLY A 270 16.15 14.10 -1.89
N ARG A 271 15.39 14.18 -0.78
CA ARG A 271 14.25 13.31 -0.48
C ARG A 271 13.06 13.66 -1.38
N GLU A 272 12.41 12.64 -1.92
CA GLU A 272 11.21 12.78 -2.75
C GLU A 272 9.95 12.46 -1.93
N TYR A 273 8.87 13.24 -2.10
CA TYR A 273 7.58 13.06 -1.42
C TYR A 273 6.42 13.59 -2.27
N PHE A 274 5.17 13.19 -2.00
CA PHE A 274 4.01 13.80 -2.69
C PHE A 274 3.36 14.89 -1.85
N LYS A 275 2.91 15.96 -2.50
CA LYS A 275 2.18 17.04 -1.84
C LYS A 275 0.87 17.34 -2.56
N HIS A 276 -0.21 17.47 -1.80
CA HIS A 276 -1.48 17.96 -2.33
C HIS A 276 -1.52 19.49 -2.31
N GLY A 277 -1.65 20.11 -3.47
CA GLY A 277 -1.46 21.56 -3.66
C GLY A 277 -2.43 22.48 -2.91
N GLU A 278 -3.68 22.06 -2.67
CA GLU A 278 -4.70 22.92 -2.05
C GLU A 278 -4.66 22.93 -0.50
N ASP A 279 -4.15 21.86 0.12
CA ASP A 279 -4.29 21.61 1.56
C ASP A 279 -2.93 21.49 2.27
N GLY A 280 -1.84 21.41 1.51
CA GLY A 280 -0.48 21.26 2.04
C GLY A 280 -0.16 19.88 2.62
N ILE A 281 -1.02 18.87 2.44
CA ILE A 281 -0.78 17.50 2.93
C ILE A 281 0.40 16.90 2.19
N THR A 282 1.38 16.44 2.97
CA THR A 282 2.55 15.71 2.48
C THR A 282 2.38 14.21 2.74
N PHE A 283 2.58 13.39 1.72
CA PHE A 283 2.64 11.94 1.82
C PHE A 283 4.08 11.50 2.00
N ASP A 284 4.52 11.54 3.25
CA ASP A 284 5.80 11.02 3.71
C ASP A 284 5.66 9.65 4.39
N GLU A 285 6.74 9.18 5.00
CA GLU A 285 6.81 7.87 5.65
C GLU A 285 5.83 7.75 6.83
N ASP A 286 5.76 8.78 7.68
CA ASP A 286 4.88 8.83 8.85
C ASP A 286 3.41 8.86 8.45
N PHE A 287 3.08 9.64 7.41
CA PHE A 287 1.72 9.66 6.89
C PHE A 287 1.36 8.34 6.21
N CYS A 288 2.27 7.71 5.45
CA CYS A 288 2.05 6.39 4.89
C CYS A 288 1.78 5.33 5.98
N LYS A 289 2.54 5.37 7.09
CA LYS A 289 2.31 4.53 8.27
C LYS A 289 0.91 4.75 8.85
N THR A 290 0.48 6.01 8.97
CA THR A 290 -0.89 6.36 9.41
C THR A 290 -1.95 5.80 8.45
N ILE A 291 -1.76 5.92 7.14
CA ILE A 291 -2.67 5.39 6.13
C ILE A 291 -2.77 3.86 6.25
N ARG A 292 -1.65 3.14 6.44
CA ARG A 292 -1.68 1.69 6.65
C ARG A 292 -2.51 1.31 7.87
N LYS A 293 -2.30 1.99 9.00
CA LYS A 293 -3.08 1.77 10.24
C LYS A 293 -4.57 2.01 10.02
N ASN A 294 -4.95 3.09 9.33
CA ASN A 294 -6.35 3.38 9.00
C ASN A 294 -6.96 2.31 8.09
N ILE A 295 -6.21 1.82 7.09
CA ILE A 295 -6.66 0.73 6.22
C ILE A 295 -6.94 -0.53 7.05
N ASN A 296 -6.03 -0.90 7.96
CA ASN A 296 -6.22 -2.09 8.82
C ASN A 296 -7.40 -1.93 9.78
N LYS A 297 -7.52 -0.77 10.45
CA LYS A 297 -8.68 -0.40 11.29
C LYS A 297 -9.99 -0.60 10.52
N HIS A 298 -10.09 -0.05 9.31
CA HIS A 298 -11.33 -0.13 8.52
C HIS A 298 -11.59 -1.49 7.91
N LYS A 299 -10.55 -2.27 7.61
CA LYS A 299 -10.71 -3.67 7.21
C LYS A 299 -11.35 -4.48 8.34
N GLN A 300 -10.84 -4.35 9.56
CA GLN A 300 -11.44 -4.97 10.75
C GLN A 300 -12.88 -4.53 10.97
N ASN A 301 -13.17 -3.22 10.90
CA ASN A 301 -14.55 -2.71 11.02
C ASN A 301 -15.52 -3.34 10.00
N LEU A 302 -15.05 -3.55 8.75
CA LEU A 302 -15.85 -4.16 7.69
C LEU A 302 -16.00 -5.68 7.87
N ASP A 303 -14.94 -6.37 8.28
CA ASP A 303 -14.97 -7.81 8.57
C ASP A 303 -15.91 -8.10 9.76
N ASP A 304 -15.85 -7.29 10.82
CA ASP A 304 -16.76 -7.35 11.97
C ASP A 304 -18.21 -7.08 11.59
N LEU A 305 -18.44 -6.10 10.71
CA LEU A 305 -19.78 -5.83 10.18
C LEU A 305 -20.29 -7.02 9.36
N GLN A 306 -19.45 -7.58 8.49
CA GLN A 306 -19.81 -8.72 7.66
C GLN A 306 -20.15 -9.96 8.50
N SER A 307 -19.45 -10.18 9.62
CA SER A 307 -19.75 -11.28 10.55
C SER A 307 -21.14 -11.20 11.20
N LYS A 308 -21.79 -10.03 11.16
CA LYS A 308 -23.09 -9.74 11.80
C LYS A 308 -24.26 -9.73 10.81
N ILE A 309 -24.01 -9.91 9.52
CA ILE A 309 -25.00 -9.93 8.43
C ILE A 309 -25.16 -11.36 7.93
#